data_AF-A0A812LCH5-F1
#
_entry.id   AF-A0A812LCH5-F1
#
_cell.length_a   1.000
_cell.length_b   1.000
_cell.length_c   1.000
_cell.angle_alpha   90.00
_cell.angle_beta   90.00
_cell.angle_gamma   90.00
#
_symmetry.space_group_name_H-M   'P 1'
#
loop_
_entity.id
_entity.type
_entity.pdbx_description
1 polymer ?
#
loop_
_entity_poly.entity_id
_entity_poly.type
_entity_poly.pdbx_seq_one_letter_code
_entity_poly.pdbx_strand_id
1 'polypeptide(L)'
;MQSPRAANLEQDDQRRVFVTFKEGKRLLKNLTKLTKPDVCKHFRDEDKRLARELQEILEELLKELETQLSMPWSRQPERQTSEGWSRQSSPFGASWLQSGTDDGSGHLIPYWIDCSSGLTVWSRPDGHILDLVRLGQSVEELQDKVSSTADKTDHLVAAEALPFELMPVYPDTDVSSSILPWKCLKLSCTAQLVIWVASLLTVLLDPVYYDTPIAPRELYDPRALTKMSTAWPHKRFRPSAIACAGDDTLYIGDQFAVYAADIYWTGEKIEVHSADTHTRSARMRHALHDRLVATVGATETLQLQNLTVQPAIPSLELESAWSSLAVIRQQGKILFLSADGQKILEKSLYPWIPAKRTWRLGPTLPHKRLLAIAVVEGRHAATCTRRHSGFVNMGWAVIAATDSGQVVTLCPTQYDELHPVEMLLSLRRRSVAGTVVEIIDSHTGSKSPRRQRIIGMVADYGLDVLWILSQTSDGDGEVLVFDLQTRDIAHNWPLPSGRWWVPGLCDLGPGQGMLLGAAADTKRHAGAEIWRFLPVLGRRHRRAYTRAPDEHRQYLLS
;
A
#
# COMPACT_ATOMS: atom_id res chain seq x y z
N MET A 1 -23.81 -13.68 31.87
CA MET A 1 -22.69 -12.80 31.47
C MET A 1 -21.42 -13.62 31.53
N GLN A 2 -20.88 -14.06 30.38
CA GLN A 2 -19.58 -14.72 30.35
C GLN A 2 -18.49 -13.70 30.67
N SER A 3 -17.48 -14.10 31.47
CA SER A 3 -16.35 -13.24 31.81
C SER A 3 -15.60 -12.85 30.52
N PRO A 4 -15.21 -11.58 30.33
CA PRO A 4 -14.46 -11.13 29.14
C PRO A 4 -13.15 -11.92 28.91
N ARG A 5 -12.63 -12.58 29.95
CA ARG A 5 -11.46 -13.46 29.84
C ARG A 5 -11.74 -14.76 29.06
N ALA A 6 -12.96 -15.29 29.13
CA ALA A 6 -13.34 -16.51 28.40
C ALA A 6 -13.48 -16.24 26.90
N ALA A 7 -14.05 -15.09 26.52
CA ALA A 7 -14.19 -14.68 25.12
C ALA A 7 -12.83 -14.48 24.43
N ASN A 8 -11.84 -13.92 25.15
CA ASN A 8 -10.48 -13.75 24.60
C ASN A 8 -9.77 -15.09 24.38
N LEU A 9 -9.91 -16.05 25.31
CA LEU A 9 -9.33 -17.39 25.17
C LEU A 9 -9.89 -18.15 23.96
N GLU A 10 -11.20 -18.05 23.73
CA GLU A 10 -11.87 -18.68 22.60
C GLU A 10 -11.41 -18.09 21.26
N GLN A 11 -11.23 -16.76 21.20
CA GLN A 11 -10.68 -16.11 20.02
C GLN A 11 -9.23 -16.52 19.74
N ASP A 12 -8.42 -16.72 20.78
CA ASP A 12 -7.03 -17.17 20.64
C ASP A 12 -6.94 -18.62 20.16
N ASP A 13 -7.81 -19.52 20.65
CA ASP A 13 -7.91 -20.91 20.18
C ASP A 13 -8.28 -20.96 18.68
N GLN A 14 -9.27 -20.18 18.24
CA GLN A 14 -9.63 -20.09 16.82
C GLN A 14 -8.48 -19.61 15.94
N ARG A 15 -7.72 -18.61 16.41
CA ARG A 15 -6.53 -18.11 15.69
C ARG A 15 -5.50 -19.21 15.52
N ARG A 16 -5.27 -20.04 16.55
CA ARG A 16 -4.32 -21.16 16.51
C ARG A 16 -4.75 -22.22 15.51
N VAL A 17 -6.02 -22.64 15.54
CA VAL A 17 -6.57 -23.59 14.56
C VAL A 17 -6.37 -23.09 13.13
N PHE A 18 -6.63 -21.81 12.88
CA PHE A 18 -6.43 -21.21 11.56
C PHE A 18 -4.94 -21.16 11.14
N VAL A 19 -4.04 -20.85 12.07
CA VAL A 19 -2.59 -20.86 11.82
C VAL A 19 -2.10 -22.26 11.46
N THR A 20 -2.48 -23.28 12.25
CA THR A 20 -2.15 -24.69 11.99
C THR A 20 -2.71 -25.17 10.66
N PHE A 21 -3.96 -24.82 10.33
CA PHE A 21 -4.56 -25.15 9.04
C PHE A 21 -3.79 -24.55 7.87
N LYS A 22 -3.38 -23.27 7.99
CA LYS A 22 -2.58 -22.58 6.96
C LYS A 22 -1.19 -23.20 6.79
N GLU A 23 -0.55 -23.58 7.89
CA GLU A 23 0.73 -24.29 7.91
C GLU A 23 0.61 -25.65 7.22
N GLY A 24 -0.40 -26.44 7.57
CA GLY A 24 -0.67 -27.72 6.91
C GLY A 24 -0.93 -27.57 5.41
N LYS A 25 -1.73 -26.58 4.98
CA LYS A 25 -1.95 -26.32 3.54
C LYS A 25 -0.65 -25.92 2.81
N ARG A 26 0.26 -25.18 3.47
CA ARG A 26 1.59 -24.87 2.91
C ARG A 26 2.41 -26.15 2.71
N LEU A 27 2.45 -27.03 3.71
CA LEU A 27 3.17 -28.30 3.64
C LEU A 27 2.57 -29.24 2.58
N LEU A 28 1.25 -29.35 2.50
CA LEU A 28 0.56 -30.14 1.48
C LEU A 28 0.92 -29.64 0.07
N LYS A 29 0.95 -28.33 -0.15
CA LYS A 29 1.36 -27.74 -1.44
C LYS A 29 2.81 -28.09 -1.79
N ASN A 30 3.72 -28.11 -0.81
CA ASN A 30 5.11 -28.49 -1.03
C ASN A 30 5.24 -29.99 -1.33
N LEU A 31 4.59 -30.85 -0.56
CA LEU A 31 4.52 -32.29 -0.81
C LEU A 31 3.96 -32.58 -2.21
N THR A 32 2.87 -31.92 -2.60
CA THR A 32 2.27 -32.05 -3.94
C THR A 32 3.24 -31.67 -5.06
N LYS A 33 4.14 -30.70 -4.83
CA LYS A 33 5.21 -30.36 -5.79
C LYS A 33 6.26 -31.45 -5.86
N LEU A 34 6.69 -31.98 -4.71
CA LEU A 34 7.70 -33.05 -4.62
C LEU A 34 7.20 -34.37 -5.20
N THR A 35 5.89 -34.65 -5.12
CA THR A 35 5.27 -35.88 -5.64
C THR A 35 4.94 -35.84 -7.14
N LYS A 36 5.15 -34.69 -7.82
CA LYS A 36 4.99 -34.61 -9.28
C LYS A 36 5.94 -35.59 -9.98
N PRO A 37 5.51 -36.27 -11.07
CA PRO A 37 6.34 -37.26 -11.77
C PRO A 37 7.73 -36.74 -12.16
N ASP A 38 7.80 -35.49 -12.63
CA ASP A 38 9.03 -34.85 -13.12
C ASP A 38 10.07 -34.62 -12.01
N VAL A 39 9.62 -34.36 -10.78
CA VAL A 39 10.48 -34.16 -9.61
C VAL A 39 10.78 -35.51 -8.96
N CYS A 40 9.76 -36.38 -8.88
CA CYS A 40 9.86 -37.69 -8.25
C CYS A 40 10.91 -38.59 -8.87
N LYS A 41 11.26 -38.44 -10.15
CA LYS A 41 12.28 -39.28 -10.79
C LYS A 41 13.66 -39.21 -10.11
N HIS A 42 13.92 -38.15 -9.35
CA HIS A 42 15.18 -37.92 -8.64
C HIS A 42 15.23 -38.53 -7.23
N PHE A 43 14.10 -39.02 -6.70
CA PHE A 43 14.04 -39.63 -5.37
C PHE A 43 14.33 -41.13 -5.40
N ARG A 44 14.74 -41.69 -4.26
CA ARG A 44 14.71 -43.13 -4.02
C ARG A 44 13.26 -43.59 -3.93
N ASP A 45 12.97 -44.84 -4.29
CA ASP A 45 11.59 -45.35 -4.29
C ASP A 45 10.95 -45.34 -2.90
N GLU A 46 11.74 -45.50 -1.83
CA GLU A 46 11.30 -45.35 -0.45
C GLU A 46 10.84 -43.92 -0.13
N ASP A 47 11.64 -42.90 -0.50
CA ASP A 47 11.30 -41.49 -0.29
C ASP A 47 10.04 -41.09 -1.09
N LYS A 48 9.87 -41.62 -2.31
CA LYS A 48 8.65 -41.42 -3.12
C LYS A 48 7.42 -41.98 -2.42
N ARG A 49 7.53 -43.19 -1.87
CA ARG A 49 6.43 -43.86 -1.17
C ARG A 49 6.05 -43.08 0.08
N LEU A 50 7.03 -42.70 0.89
CA LEU A 50 6.83 -41.90 2.10
C LEU A 50 6.22 -40.54 1.79
N ALA A 51 6.69 -39.82 0.76
CA ALA A 51 6.15 -38.53 0.39
C ALA A 51 4.68 -38.60 -0.06
N ARG A 52 4.29 -39.67 -0.78
CA ARG A 52 2.89 -39.91 -1.17
C ARG A 52 2.00 -40.27 0.02
N GLU A 53 2.47 -41.16 0.88
CA GLU A 53 1.74 -41.55 2.10
C GLU A 53 1.50 -40.34 3.01
N LEU A 54 2.53 -39.50 3.23
CA LEU A 54 2.40 -38.26 3.99
C LEU A 54 1.48 -37.24 3.31
N GLN A 55 1.50 -37.15 1.98
CA GLN A 55 0.58 -36.28 1.23
C GLN A 55 -0.87 -36.72 1.44
N GLU A 56 -1.16 -38.01 1.30
CA GLU A 56 -2.51 -38.57 1.45
C GLU A 56 -3.03 -38.37 2.88
N ILE A 57 -2.23 -38.70 3.91
CA ILE A 57 -2.59 -38.49 5.31
C ILE A 57 -2.86 -37.01 5.59
N LEU A 58 -1.96 -36.11 5.20
CA LEU A 58 -2.11 -34.68 5.46
C LEU A 58 -3.32 -34.08 4.72
N GLU A 59 -3.60 -34.55 3.49
CA GLU A 59 -4.76 -34.11 2.72
C GLU A 59 -6.08 -34.52 3.41
N GLU A 60 -6.17 -35.74 3.91
CA GLU A 60 -7.33 -36.22 4.65
C GLU A 60 -7.57 -35.42 5.93
N LEU A 61 -6.53 -35.22 6.74
CA LEU A 61 -6.62 -34.45 7.99
C LEU A 61 -7.01 -32.99 7.76
N LEU A 62 -6.45 -32.34 6.73
CA LEU A 62 -6.80 -30.97 6.39
C LEU A 62 -8.20 -30.85 5.83
N LYS A 63 -8.69 -31.85 5.10
CA LYS A 63 -10.07 -31.88 4.63
C LYS A 63 -11.04 -31.96 5.80
N GLU A 64 -10.77 -32.80 6.79
CA GLU A 64 -11.58 -32.89 8.01
C GLU A 64 -11.58 -31.56 8.78
N LEU A 65 -10.41 -30.96 9.00
CA LEU A 65 -10.31 -29.67 9.68
C LEU A 65 -10.98 -28.53 8.90
N GLU A 66 -10.92 -28.55 7.56
CA GLU A 66 -11.60 -27.58 6.69
C GLU A 66 -13.12 -27.67 6.82
N THR A 67 -13.68 -28.88 6.93
CA THR A 67 -15.11 -29.04 7.19
C THR A 67 -15.51 -28.41 8.52
N GLN A 68 -14.69 -28.56 9.56
CA GLN A 68 -14.94 -27.94 10.87
C GLN A 68 -14.86 -26.41 10.82
N LEU A 69 -13.86 -25.86 10.13
CA LEU A 69 -13.71 -24.41 9.96
C LEU A 69 -14.83 -23.78 9.12
N SER A 70 -15.47 -24.57 8.26
CA SER A 70 -16.60 -24.12 7.42
C SER A 70 -17.95 -24.11 8.15
N MET A 71 -18.07 -24.81 9.28
CA MET A 71 -19.32 -24.85 10.04
C MET A 71 -19.52 -23.56 10.83
N PRO A 72 -20.75 -22.97 10.83
CA PRO A 72 -21.06 -21.82 11.67
C PRO A 72 -20.80 -22.16 13.14
N TRP A 73 -20.11 -21.28 13.87
CA TRP A 73 -19.72 -21.52 15.27
C TRP A 73 -20.90 -21.94 16.16
N SER A 74 -22.09 -21.40 15.90
CA SER A 74 -23.33 -21.75 16.61
C SER A 74 -23.83 -23.19 16.43
N ARG A 75 -23.21 -23.96 15.52
CA ARG A 75 -23.55 -25.37 15.25
C ARG A 75 -22.41 -26.33 15.58
N GLN A 76 -21.30 -25.85 16.14
CA GLN A 76 -20.31 -26.76 16.68
C GLN A 76 -20.96 -27.57 17.81
N PRO A 77 -20.73 -28.89 17.88
CA PRO A 77 -21.28 -29.73 18.93
C PRO A 77 -20.91 -29.09 20.26
N GLU A 78 -21.94 -28.59 20.95
CA GLU A 78 -21.85 -27.91 22.24
C GLU A 78 -20.91 -28.74 23.11
N ARG A 79 -19.84 -28.12 23.66
CA ARG A 79 -18.79 -28.76 24.48
C ARG A 79 -19.41 -29.64 25.57
N GLN A 80 -19.80 -30.86 25.23
CA GLN A 80 -20.28 -31.84 26.17
C GLN A 80 -19.03 -32.42 26.81
N THR A 81 -18.83 -32.06 28.06
CA THR A 81 -17.78 -32.55 28.95
C THR A 81 -17.83 -34.08 29.03
N SER A 82 -17.07 -34.72 28.14
CA SER A 82 -16.19 -35.89 28.30
C SER A 82 -16.56 -37.12 29.16
N GLU A 83 -17.81 -37.36 29.59
CA GLU A 83 -18.05 -38.54 30.46
C GLU A 83 -18.96 -39.66 29.93
N GLY A 84 -19.51 -39.61 28.71
CA GLY A 84 -20.52 -40.63 28.35
C GLY A 84 -20.60 -41.16 26.92
N TRP A 85 -19.85 -40.64 25.96
CA TRP A 85 -20.00 -41.09 24.57
C TRP A 85 -18.89 -42.08 24.20
N SER A 86 -19.27 -43.36 24.21
CA SER A 86 -18.58 -44.42 23.46
C SER A 86 -18.64 -44.08 21.97
N ARG A 87 -17.69 -43.24 21.52
CA ARG A 87 -17.48 -42.93 20.11
C ARG A 87 -17.37 -44.25 19.34
N GLN A 88 -18.33 -44.49 18.44
CA GLN A 88 -18.09 -45.33 17.27
C GLN A 88 -16.96 -44.66 16.50
N SER A 89 -15.75 -45.11 16.82
CA SER A 89 -14.50 -44.60 16.31
C SER A 89 -14.45 -44.77 14.80
N SER A 90 -14.08 -43.70 14.09
CA SER A 90 -13.33 -43.87 12.85
C SER A 90 -12.28 -44.97 13.08
N PRO A 91 -12.10 -45.94 12.16
CA PRO A 91 -11.13 -47.02 12.33
C PRO A 91 -9.70 -46.52 12.59
N PHE A 92 -9.43 -45.23 12.38
CA PHE A 92 -8.13 -44.57 12.59
C PHE A 92 -8.00 -43.81 13.92
N GLY A 93 -8.97 -43.89 14.84
CA GLY A 93 -8.91 -43.14 16.11
C GLY A 93 -8.96 -41.62 15.91
N ALA A 94 -8.83 -40.85 17.00
CA ALA A 94 -8.74 -39.40 16.92
C ALA A 94 -7.40 -39.01 16.26
N SER A 95 -7.46 -38.20 15.21
CA SER A 95 -6.29 -37.71 14.50
C SER A 95 -5.99 -36.26 14.86
N TRP A 96 -4.77 -36.03 15.30
CA TRP A 96 -4.34 -34.76 15.87
C TRP A 96 -3.23 -34.13 15.03
N LEU A 97 -3.33 -32.82 14.80
CA LEU A 97 -2.24 -32.02 14.26
C LEU A 97 -1.48 -31.37 15.41
N GLN A 98 -0.18 -31.63 15.51
CA GLN A 98 0.70 -30.92 16.44
C GLN A 98 1.34 -29.74 15.71
N SER A 99 1.19 -28.56 16.29
CA SER A 99 1.89 -27.33 15.89
C SER A 99 2.49 -26.70 17.15
N GLY A 100 3.11 -25.54 17.02
CA GLY A 100 3.72 -24.87 18.16
C GLY A 100 3.67 -23.36 18.07
N THR A 101 3.67 -22.72 19.23
CA THR A 101 3.65 -21.26 19.36
C THR A 101 4.85 -20.82 20.18
N ASP A 102 5.44 -19.68 19.82
CA ASP A 102 6.46 -19.03 20.65
C ASP A 102 5.78 -18.45 21.89
N ASP A 103 6.37 -18.70 23.07
CA ASP A 103 5.94 -18.14 24.35
C ASP A 103 6.47 -16.73 24.62
N GLY A 104 7.24 -16.18 23.67
CA GLY A 104 7.89 -14.87 23.76
C GLY A 104 9.30 -14.95 24.35
N SER A 105 9.73 -16.12 24.84
CA SER A 105 11.11 -16.38 25.26
C SER A 105 11.94 -17.10 24.20
N GLY A 106 11.34 -17.39 23.03
CA GLY A 106 11.95 -18.19 21.98
C GLY A 106 11.78 -19.70 22.21
N HIS A 107 11.05 -20.11 23.26
CA HIS A 107 10.68 -21.50 23.47
C HIS A 107 9.36 -21.81 22.75
N LEU A 108 9.38 -22.91 22.01
CA LEU A 108 8.27 -23.35 21.19
C LEU A 108 7.38 -24.27 22.03
N ILE A 109 6.21 -23.78 22.46
CA ILE A 109 5.25 -24.56 23.24
C ILE A 109 4.36 -25.34 22.27
N PRO A 110 4.36 -26.69 22.32
CA PRO A 110 3.51 -27.50 21.45
C PRO A 110 2.05 -27.42 21.88
N TYR A 111 1.16 -27.46 20.90
CA TYR A 111 -0.28 -27.66 21.09
C TYR A 111 -0.81 -28.61 20.03
N TRP A 112 -1.93 -29.29 20.34
CA TRP A 112 -2.54 -30.30 19.48
C TRP A 112 -3.97 -29.89 19.12
N ILE A 113 -4.34 -30.08 17.86
CA ILE A 113 -5.68 -29.79 17.34
C ILE A 113 -6.32 -31.09 16.87
N ASP A 114 -7.49 -31.42 17.41
CA ASP A 114 -8.31 -32.53 16.93
C ASP A 114 -8.92 -32.14 15.58
N CYS A 115 -8.58 -32.87 14.51
CA CYS A 115 -9.06 -32.56 13.17
C CYS A 115 -10.58 -32.66 13.06
N SER A 116 -11.18 -33.57 13.84
CA SER A 116 -12.61 -33.86 13.81
C SER A 116 -13.46 -32.83 14.54
N SER A 117 -12.90 -32.12 15.53
CA SER A 117 -13.66 -31.18 16.37
C SER A 117 -13.13 -29.75 16.36
N GLY A 118 -11.91 -29.52 15.84
CA GLY A 118 -11.22 -28.24 15.91
C GLY A 118 -10.79 -27.84 17.32
N LEU A 119 -10.88 -28.74 18.31
CA LEU A 119 -10.50 -28.47 19.69
C LEU A 119 -8.98 -28.42 19.85
N THR A 120 -8.49 -27.37 20.51
CA THR A 120 -7.08 -27.21 20.86
C THR A 120 -6.82 -27.73 22.27
N VAL A 121 -5.84 -28.60 22.44
CA VAL A 121 -5.36 -29.11 23.73
C VAL A 121 -3.87 -28.84 23.91
N TRP A 122 -3.47 -28.67 25.16
CA TRP A 122 -2.10 -28.30 25.56
C TRP A 122 -1.34 -29.43 26.26
N SER A 123 -2.01 -30.55 26.47
CA SER A 123 -1.42 -31.81 26.89
C SER A 123 -1.44 -32.76 25.70
N ARG A 124 -0.38 -33.56 25.55
CA ARG A 124 -0.29 -34.56 24.47
C ARG A 124 -1.50 -35.51 24.54
N PRO A 125 -2.37 -35.53 23.51
CA PRO A 125 -3.52 -36.42 23.49
C PRO A 125 -3.11 -37.85 23.11
N ASP A 126 -3.96 -38.82 23.43
CA ASP A 126 -3.83 -40.17 22.89
C ASP A 126 -4.35 -40.22 21.45
N GLY A 127 -3.69 -40.98 20.59
CA GLY A 127 -4.08 -41.17 19.19
C GLY A 127 -2.95 -40.94 18.19
N HIS A 128 -3.33 -40.83 16.91
CA HIS A 128 -2.39 -40.55 15.83
C HIS A 128 -2.09 -39.05 15.79
N ILE A 129 -0.81 -38.70 16.01
CA ILE A 129 -0.35 -37.32 16.01
C ILE A 129 0.54 -37.10 14.80
N LEU A 130 0.18 -36.14 13.96
CA LEU A 130 1.03 -35.65 12.88
C LEU A 130 1.70 -34.33 13.31
N ASP A 131 3.02 -34.38 13.52
CA ASP A 131 3.84 -33.23 13.90
C ASP A 131 4.17 -32.39 12.66
N LEU A 132 3.51 -31.24 12.52
CA LEU A 132 3.69 -30.34 11.38
C LEU A 132 5.06 -29.69 11.37
N VAL A 133 5.67 -29.45 12.54
CA VAL A 133 7.00 -28.83 12.63
C VAL A 133 8.05 -29.80 12.11
N ARG A 134 7.99 -31.06 12.57
CA ARG A 134 8.88 -32.12 12.11
C ARG A 134 8.65 -32.44 10.63
N LEU A 135 7.40 -32.49 10.19
CA LEU A 135 7.07 -32.68 8.77
C LEU A 135 7.62 -31.54 7.91
N GLY A 136 7.53 -30.29 8.37
CA GLY A 136 8.12 -29.13 7.70
C GLY A 136 9.61 -29.28 7.48
N GLN A 137 10.36 -29.67 8.53
CA GLN A 137 11.79 -29.93 8.43
C GLN A 137 12.11 -31.04 7.42
N SER A 138 11.38 -32.16 7.46
CA SER A 138 11.58 -33.26 6.50
C SER A 138 11.27 -32.86 5.05
N VAL A 139 10.25 -32.03 4.82
CA VAL A 139 9.92 -31.51 3.49
C VAL A 139 11.00 -30.56 2.98
N GLU A 140 11.56 -29.71 3.85
CA GLU A 140 12.67 -28.82 3.51
C GLU A 140 13.94 -29.62 3.17
N GLU A 141 14.29 -30.64 3.96
CA GLU A 141 15.42 -31.52 3.65
C GLU A 141 15.27 -32.26 2.31
N LEU A 142 14.06 -32.74 1.99
CA LEU A 142 13.77 -33.36 0.70
C LEU A 142 13.89 -32.35 -0.44
N GLN A 143 13.44 -31.12 -0.23
CA GLN A 143 13.54 -30.06 -1.22
C GLN A 143 14.99 -29.64 -1.49
N ASP A 144 15.84 -29.59 -0.47
CA ASP A 144 17.28 -29.30 -0.59
C ASP A 144 18.02 -30.42 -1.33
N LYS A 145 17.65 -31.69 -1.09
CA LYS A 145 18.18 -32.84 -1.85
C LYS A 145 17.82 -32.76 -3.33
N VAL A 146 16.61 -32.34 -3.67
CA VAL A 146 16.19 -32.14 -5.07
C VAL A 146 16.97 -30.98 -5.72
N SER A 147 17.08 -29.86 -5.01
CA SER A 147 17.74 -28.67 -5.55
C SER A 147 19.24 -28.92 -5.80
N SER A 148 19.90 -29.61 -4.87
CA SER A 148 21.33 -29.97 -5.00
C SER A 148 21.63 -31.04 -6.04
N THR A 149 20.64 -31.84 -6.46
CA THR A 149 20.80 -32.84 -7.53
C THR A 149 20.51 -32.26 -8.92
N ALA A 150 19.58 -31.32 -9.04
CA ALA A 150 19.28 -30.62 -10.28
C ALA A 150 20.49 -29.82 -10.83
N ASP A 151 21.20 -29.10 -9.96
CA ASP A 151 22.42 -28.36 -10.34
C ASP A 151 23.54 -29.28 -10.87
N LYS A 152 23.62 -30.53 -10.41
CA LYS A 152 24.66 -31.47 -10.88
C LYS A 152 24.37 -32.06 -12.25
N THR A 153 23.09 -32.19 -12.63
CA THR A 153 22.72 -32.74 -13.94
C THR A 153 22.87 -31.72 -15.07
N ASP A 154 22.70 -30.43 -14.80
CA ASP A 154 22.90 -29.38 -15.82
C ASP A 154 24.39 -29.13 -16.11
N HIS A 155 25.28 -29.40 -15.15
CA HIS A 155 26.73 -29.39 -15.40
C HIS A 155 27.22 -30.56 -16.26
N LEU A 156 26.49 -31.67 -16.33
CA LEU A 156 26.85 -32.81 -17.19
C LEU A 156 26.41 -32.59 -18.64
N VAL A 157 25.33 -31.85 -18.89
CA VAL A 157 24.90 -31.49 -20.26
C VAL A 157 25.68 -30.28 -20.79
N ALA A 158 26.14 -29.37 -19.93
CA ALA A 158 27.02 -28.28 -20.32
C ALA A 158 28.49 -28.72 -20.54
N ALA A 159 28.90 -29.89 -20.04
CA ALA A 159 30.25 -30.41 -20.24
C ALA A 159 30.51 -30.97 -21.66
N GLU A 160 29.46 -31.31 -22.42
CA GLU A 160 29.59 -31.76 -23.82
C GLU A 160 29.63 -30.61 -24.85
N ALA A 161 29.54 -29.35 -24.42
CA ALA A 161 29.46 -28.20 -25.32
C ALA A 161 30.57 -27.13 -25.10
N LEU A 162 31.79 -27.55 -24.76
CA LEU A 162 32.92 -26.63 -24.68
C LEU A 162 34.09 -27.06 -25.56
N PRO A 163 34.47 -26.26 -26.59
CA PRO A 163 35.66 -26.47 -27.40
C PRO A 163 36.91 -25.95 -26.66
N PHE A 164 37.18 -26.46 -25.45
CA PHE A 164 38.39 -26.13 -24.69
C PHE A 164 39.46 -27.21 -24.73
N GLU A 165 39.28 -28.28 -25.51
CA GLU A 165 40.39 -29.15 -25.90
C GLU A 165 41.27 -28.44 -26.92
N LEU A 166 42.12 -27.50 -26.46
CA LEU A 166 43.34 -27.02 -27.10
C LEU A 166 44.03 -25.99 -26.17
N MET A 167 44.22 -26.32 -24.89
CA MET A 167 45.30 -25.69 -24.12
C MET A 167 46.52 -26.62 -24.15
N PRO A 168 47.65 -26.20 -24.74
CA PRO A 168 48.89 -26.96 -24.63
C PRO A 168 49.33 -27.01 -23.16
N VAL A 169 49.86 -28.18 -22.78
CA VAL A 169 50.24 -28.59 -21.42
C VAL A 169 51.33 -27.72 -20.76
N TYR A 170 51.87 -26.70 -21.46
CA TYR A 170 52.92 -25.82 -20.96
C TYR A 170 52.69 -24.36 -21.38
N PRO A 171 52.03 -23.52 -20.54
CA PRO A 171 51.74 -22.12 -20.86
C PRO A 171 52.98 -21.19 -20.83
N ASP A 172 54.14 -21.66 -20.34
CA ASP A 172 55.29 -20.80 -20.03
C ASP A 172 56.46 -20.88 -21.04
N THR A 173 56.22 -21.35 -22.27
CA THR A 173 57.25 -21.26 -23.32
C THR A 173 57.11 -19.94 -24.07
N ASP A 174 58.19 -19.14 -24.13
CA ASP A 174 58.21 -17.80 -24.75
C ASP A 174 57.68 -17.75 -26.18
N VAL A 175 57.71 -18.89 -26.90
CA VAL A 175 57.21 -19.03 -28.27
C VAL A 175 55.67 -19.05 -28.34
N SER A 176 54.99 -19.53 -27.30
CA SER A 176 53.52 -19.66 -27.23
C SER A 176 52.80 -18.31 -27.04
N SER A 177 53.47 -17.33 -26.44
CA SER A 177 52.95 -15.97 -26.21
C SER A 177 52.55 -15.23 -27.50
N SER A 178 53.15 -15.60 -28.64
CA SER A 178 52.91 -14.97 -29.94
C SER A 178 51.70 -15.52 -30.70
N ILE A 179 51.17 -16.68 -30.29
CA ILE A 179 50.07 -17.40 -30.98
C ILE A 179 48.79 -17.46 -30.13
N LEU A 180 48.87 -17.13 -28.84
CA LEU A 180 47.70 -17.07 -27.97
C LEU A 180 46.66 -16.02 -28.45
N PRO A 181 45.35 -16.29 -28.33
CA PRO A 181 44.25 -15.50 -28.87
C PRO A 181 44.00 -14.20 -28.08
N TRP A 182 45.04 -13.60 -27.49
CA TRP A 182 44.97 -12.34 -26.76
C TRP A 182 44.37 -11.22 -27.59
N LYS A 183 44.52 -11.26 -28.91
CA LYS A 183 43.85 -10.32 -29.82
C LYS A 183 42.33 -10.49 -29.78
N CYS A 184 41.82 -11.72 -29.80
CA CYS A 184 40.38 -12.01 -29.72
C CYS A 184 39.82 -11.68 -28.33
N LEU A 185 40.56 -12.00 -27.26
CA LEU A 185 40.14 -11.68 -25.89
C LEU A 185 40.14 -10.16 -25.66
N LYS A 186 41.17 -9.46 -26.14
CA LYS A 186 41.21 -7.99 -26.14
C LYS A 186 40.05 -7.41 -26.94
N LEU A 187 39.77 -7.92 -28.15
CA LEU A 187 38.65 -7.48 -28.97
C LEU A 187 37.32 -7.66 -28.25
N SER A 188 37.11 -8.83 -27.64
CA SER A 188 35.91 -9.16 -26.87
C SER A 188 35.74 -8.22 -25.67
N CYS A 189 36.79 -8.01 -24.87
CA CYS A 189 36.76 -7.06 -23.76
C CYS A 189 36.46 -5.63 -24.22
N THR A 190 37.05 -5.16 -25.32
CA THR A 190 36.72 -3.85 -25.88
C THR A 190 35.28 -3.79 -26.39
N ALA A 191 34.77 -4.83 -27.06
CA ALA A 191 33.39 -4.87 -27.52
C ALA A 191 32.41 -4.86 -26.35
N GLN A 192 32.68 -5.64 -25.29
CA GLN A 192 31.89 -5.63 -24.06
C GLN A 192 31.88 -4.23 -23.44
N LEU A 193 33.05 -3.58 -23.32
CA LEU A 193 33.16 -2.23 -22.76
C LEU A 193 32.40 -1.21 -23.62
N VAL A 194 32.46 -1.31 -24.94
CA VAL A 194 31.69 -0.46 -25.86
C VAL A 194 30.19 -0.68 -25.69
N ILE A 195 29.74 -1.94 -25.57
CA ILE A 195 28.34 -2.26 -25.31
C ILE A 195 27.88 -1.68 -23.97
N TRP A 196 28.69 -1.80 -22.92
CA TRP A 196 28.39 -1.25 -21.59
C TRP A 196 28.34 0.29 -21.59
N VAL A 197 29.27 0.95 -22.27
CA VAL A 197 29.28 2.41 -22.40
C VAL A 197 28.11 2.88 -23.25
N ALA A 198 27.80 2.18 -24.35
CA ALA A 198 26.66 2.49 -25.20
C ALA A 198 25.35 2.31 -24.44
N SER A 199 25.15 1.19 -23.74
CA SER A 199 23.94 0.96 -22.94
C SER A 199 23.82 1.96 -21.79
N LEU A 200 24.92 2.30 -21.12
CA LEU A 200 24.96 3.36 -20.11
C LEU A 200 24.56 4.72 -20.71
N LEU A 201 25.09 5.08 -21.89
CA LEU A 201 24.74 6.32 -22.58
C LEU A 201 23.27 6.33 -23.01
N THR A 202 22.74 5.21 -23.52
CA THR A 202 21.32 5.10 -23.86
C THR A 202 20.47 5.27 -22.61
N VAL A 203 20.82 4.62 -21.50
CA VAL A 203 20.12 4.77 -20.21
C VAL A 203 20.19 6.21 -19.68
N LEU A 204 21.34 6.89 -19.83
CA LEU A 204 21.54 8.25 -19.35
C LEU A 204 20.89 9.34 -20.23
N LEU A 205 20.73 9.08 -21.53
CA LEU A 205 20.32 10.08 -22.52
C LEU A 205 18.93 9.83 -23.11
N ASP A 206 18.36 8.64 -22.97
CA ASP A 206 17.02 8.33 -23.49
C ASP A 206 15.94 8.76 -22.48
N PRO A 207 15.18 9.84 -22.76
CA PRO A 207 14.09 10.25 -21.89
C PRO A 207 12.99 9.18 -21.80
N VAL A 208 12.82 8.35 -22.84
CA VAL A 208 11.81 7.28 -22.87
C VAL A 208 12.17 6.17 -21.87
N TYR A 209 13.47 5.89 -21.66
CA TYR A 209 13.91 4.91 -20.68
C TYR A 209 13.40 5.25 -19.27
N TYR A 210 13.49 6.52 -18.88
CA TYR A 210 13.03 7.01 -17.56
C TYR A 210 11.50 6.96 -17.38
N ASP A 211 10.74 6.95 -18.48
CA ASP A 211 9.29 6.75 -18.46
C ASP A 211 8.89 5.25 -18.39
N THR A 212 9.84 4.32 -18.59
CA THR A 212 9.53 2.88 -18.53
C THR A 212 9.42 2.36 -17.10
N PRO A 213 8.55 1.35 -16.84
CA PRO A 213 8.43 0.73 -15.51
C PRO A 213 9.71 -0.04 -15.06
N ILE A 214 10.70 -0.17 -15.95
CA ILE A 214 11.97 -0.89 -15.73
C ILE A 214 13.04 0.05 -15.17
N ALA A 215 12.92 1.37 -15.39
CA ALA A 215 13.89 2.32 -14.86
C ALA A 215 13.96 2.22 -13.32
N PRO A 216 15.15 2.36 -12.72
CA PRO A 216 15.30 2.41 -11.28
C PRO A 216 14.38 3.51 -10.74
N ARG A 217 13.35 3.13 -9.96
CA ARG A 217 12.39 4.07 -9.35
C ARG A 217 13.01 5.10 -8.42
N GLU A 218 14.31 4.93 -8.13
CA GLU A 218 15.14 5.93 -7.46
C GLU A 218 15.31 7.21 -8.29
N LEU A 219 15.04 7.16 -9.60
CA LEU A 219 14.99 8.30 -10.52
C LEU A 219 13.60 8.95 -10.51
N TYR A 220 13.12 9.39 -9.35
CA TYR A 220 11.99 10.31 -9.29
C TYR A 220 12.41 11.67 -9.85
N ASP A 221 11.48 12.47 -10.39
CA ASP A 221 11.80 13.81 -10.87
C ASP A 221 12.13 14.73 -9.67
N PRO A 222 13.42 15.08 -9.43
CA PRO A 222 13.80 15.90 -8.29
C PRO A 222 13.31 17.35 -8.43
N ARG A 223 12.85 17.75 -9.62
CA ARG A 223 12.23 19.07 -9.84
C ARG A 223 10.78 19.06 -9.41
N ALA A 224 10.09 17.94 -9.58
CA ALA A 224 8.72 17.79 -9.14
C ALA A 224 8.62 17.51 -7.64
N LEU A 225 9.65 16.93 -7.02
CA LEU A 225 9.60 16.56 -5.62
C LEU A 225 10.82 17.08 -4.85
N THR A 226 10.57 17.94 -3.85
CA THR A 226 11.61 18.54 -3.01
C THR A 226 11.38 18.20 -1.55
N LYS A 227 12.38 17.65 -0.86
CA LYS A 227 12.31 17.40 0.58
C LYS A 227 12.40 18.71 1.36
N MET A 228 11.45 18.95 2.26
CA MET A 228 11.40 20.14 3.10
C MET A 228 12.19 19.95 4.39
N SER A 229 12.92 20.99 4.80
CA SER A 229 13.52 21.05 6.13
C SER A 229 12.42 21.33 7.17
N THR A 230 12.27 20.41 8.13
CA THR A 230 11.19 20.43 9.12
C THR A 230 11.75 20.24 10.52
N ALA A 231 11.37 21.10 11.46
CA ALA A 231 11.70 20.96 12.87
C ALA A 231 10.64 20.10 13.56
N TRP A 232 10.99 18.84 13.86
CA TRP A 232 10.06 17.89 14.47
C TRP A 232 9.96 18.06 15.99
N PRO A 233 8.77 17.87 16.59
CA PRO A 233 8.57 18.00 18.03
C PRO A 233 9.46 17.07 18.87
N HIS A 234 9.79 15.88 18.34
CA HIS A 234 10.70 14.94 18.97
C HIS A 234 11.42 14.04 17.95
N LYS A 235 12.56 13.46 18.35
CA LYS A 235 13.38 12.59 17.49
C LYS A 235 12.70 11.31 17.00
N ARG A 236 11.61 10.90 17.67
CA ARG A 236 10.85 9.67 17.37
C ARG A 236 9.52 9.96 16.66
N PHE A 237 9.33 11.16 16.13
CA PHE A 237 8.09 11.56 15.47
C PHE A 237 7.81 10.64 14.28
N ARG A 238 6.59 10.10 14.21
CA ARG A 238 6.17 9.21 13.12
C ARG A 238 4.87 9.76 12.52
N PRO A 239 4.93 10.49 11.40
CA PRO A 239 3.74 11.06 10.80
C PRO A 239 2.78 9.92 10.42
N SER A 240 1.51 10.04 10.80
CA SER A 240 0.46 9.03 10.59
C SER A 240 -0.71 9.54 9.74
N ALA A 241 -0.90 10.86 9.64
CA ALA A 241 -1.66 11.50 8.55
C ALA A 241 -1.22 12.95 8.34
N ILE A 242 -1.58 13.51 7.18
CA ILE A 242 -1.35 14.90 6.80
C ILE A 242 -2.61 15.50 6.16
N ALA A 243 -2.97 16.74 6.51
CA ALA A 243 -3.97 17.53 5.78
C ALA A 243 -3.72 19.02 5.98
N CYS A 244 -4.37 19.85 5.16
CA CYS A 244 -4.28 21.30 5.27
C CYS A 244 -5.63 21.96 5.51
N ALA A 245 -5.58 23.11 6.18
CA ALA A 245 -6.72 23.97 6.43
C ALA A 245 -6.59 25.26 5.60
N GLY A 246 -6.71 25.12 4.28
CA GLY A 246 -6.36 26.19 3.34
C GLY A 246 -4.85 26.30 3.13
N ASP A 247 -4.39 27.49 2.76
CA ASP A 247 -3.05 27.69 2.20
C ASP A 247 -1.96 27.91 3.26
N ASP A 248 -2.37 28.12 4.52
CA ASP A 248 -1.53 28.70 5.56
C ASP A 248 -1.27 27.76 6.75
N THR A 249 -2.04 26.67 6.91
CA THR A 249 -1.91 25.79 8.08
C THR A 249 -1.89 24.32 7.67
N LEU A 250 -0.82 23.65 8.06
CA LEU A 250 -0.58 22.22 7.91
C LEU A 250 -0.92 21.48 9.21
N TYR A 251 -1.74 20.44 9.13
CA TYR A 251 -2.00 19.51 10.22
C TYR A 251 -1.28 18.19 9.96
N ILE A 252 -0.43 17.78 10.89
CA ILE A 252 0.29 16.50 10.87
C ILE A 252 -0.09 15.74 12.12
N GLY A 253 -0.66 14.56 11.94
CA GLY A 253 -0.90 13.68 13.06
C GLY A 253 0.30 12.74 13.29
N ASP A 254 0.55 12.48 14.57
CA ASP A 254 1.38 11.40 15.10
C ASP A 254 0.44 10.31 15.65
N GLN A 255 0.96 9.15 16.04
CA GLN A 255 0.16 8.05 16.61
C GLN A 255 -0.74 8.50 17.77
N PHE A 256 -0.33 9.54 18.50
CA PHE A 256 -1.01 9.99 19.71
C PHE A 256 -1.42 11.45 19.72
N ALA A 257 -1.06 12.29 18.76
CA ALA A 257 -1.38 13.72 18.84
C ALA A 257 -1.54 14.31 17.44
N VAL A 258 -2.25 15.43 17.33
CA VAL A 258 -2.24 16.24 16.12
C VAL A 258 -1.44 17.49 16.38
N TYR A 259 -0.55 17.81 15.44
CA TYR A 259 0.23 19.01 15.46
C TYR A 259 -0.17 19.90 14.29
N ALA A 260 -0.09 21.22 14.48
CA ALA A 260 -0.25 22.22 13.45
C ALA A 260 1.10 22.89 13.15
N ALA A 261 1.32 23.26 11.90
CA ALA A 261 2.43 24.10 11.49
C ALA A 261 1.91 25.18 10.56
N ASP A 262 2.29 26.42 10.82
CA ASP A 262 2.00 27.51 9.90
C ASP A 262 2.96 27.42 8.70
N ILE A 263 2.41 27.68 7.51
CA ILE A 263 3.09 27.59 6.23
C ILE A 263 3.54 29.01 5.86
N TYR A 264 4.83 29.29 6.07
CA TYR A 264 5.41 30.60 5.73
C TYR A 264 6.11 30.57 4.38
N TRP A 265 5.79 31.55 3.54
CA TRP A 265 6.38 31.71 2.22
C TRP A 265 7.49 32.76 2.25
N THR A 266 8.66 32.42 1.72
CA THR A 266 9.74 33.36 1.43
C THR A 266 9.71 33.79 -0.03
N GLY A 267 9.70 35.11 -0.22
CA GLY A 267 9.54 35.77 -1.49
C GLY A 267 8.56 36.93 -1.35
N GLU A 268 8.63 37.91 -2.24
CA GLU A 268 7.55 38.87 -2.37
C GLU A 268 6.33 38.06 -2.83
N LYS A 269 5.35 37.85 -1.94
CA LYS A 269 4.04 37.38 -2.36
C LYS A 269 3.61 38.42 -3.37
N ILE A 270 3.67 38.09 -4.65
CA ILE A 270 3.00 38.87 -5.67
C ILE A 270 1.53 38.65 -5.33
N GLU A 271 1.05 39.42 -4.37
CA GLU A 271 -0.35 39.64 -4.18
C GLU A 271 -0.75 40.22 -5.52
N VAL A 272 -1.36 39.36 -6.35
CA VAL A 272 -2.23 39.84 -7.40
C VAL A 272 -3.34 40.50 -6.61
N HIS A 273 -3.10 41.74 -6.19
CA HIS A 273 -4.09 42.63 -5.68
C HIS A 273 -5.17 42.57 -6.73
N SER A 274 -6.25 41.87 -6.39
CA SER A 274 -7.53 41.99 -7.03
C SER A 274 -7.95 43.43 -6.79
N ALA A 275 -7.35 44.33 -7.57
CA ALA A 275 -7.77 45.71 -7.63
C ALA A 275 -9.25 45.66 -7.97
N ASP A 276 -10.05 46.28 -7.10
CA ASP A 276 -11.45 46.55 -7.29
C ASP A 276 -11.73 46.90 -8.76
N THR A 277 -12.23 45.94 -9.52
CA THR A 277 -12.72 46.18 -10.89
C THR A 277 -14.21 45.90 -10.94
N HIS A 278 -14.94 46.57 -10.06
CA HIS A 278 -16.26 47.04 -10.46
C HIS A 278 -16.04 48.06 -11.59
N THR A 279 -16.52 47.71 -12.79
CA THR A 279 -16.69 48.60 -13.96
C THR A 279 -15.44 49.02 -14.74
N ARG A 280 -14.91 48.15 -15.62
CA ARG A 280 -14.58 48.52 -17.02
C ARG A 280 -14.02 47.34 -17.85
N SER A 281 -14.72 47.07 -18.96
CA SER A 281 -14.27 46.43 -20.20
C SER A 281 -13.58 45.05 -20.13
N ALA A 282 -14.36 44.01 -20.47
CA ALA A 282 -13.88 42.64 -20.74
C ALA A 282 -12.73 42.56 -21.76
N ARG A 283 -12.57 43.55 -22.66
CA ARG A 283 -11.48 43.55 -23.66
C ARG A 283 -10.11 43.92 -23.10
N MET A 284 -10.03 44.73 -22.05
CA MET A 284 -8.75 45.09 -21.44
C MET A 284 -8.24 44.00 -20.49
N ARG A 285 -9.16 43.18 -19.94
CA ARG A 285 -8.84 41.98 -19.15
C ARG A 285 -8.20 40.88 -20.00
N HIS A 286 -8.64 40.66 -21.25
CA HIS A 286 -7.96 39.71 -22.14
C HIS A 286 -6.51 40.09 -22.44
N ALA A 287 -6.21 41.37 -22.67
CA ALA A 287 -4.83 41.82 -22.96
C ALA A 287 -3.90 41.80 -21.73
N LEU A 288 -4.44 42.06 -20.53
CA LEU A 288 -3.67 41.99 -19.29
C LEU A 288 -3.50 40.55 -18.81
N HIS A 289 -4.48 39.68 -19.06
CA HIS A 289 -4.44 38.26 -18.71
C HIS A 289 -3.60 37.45 -19.70
N ASP A 290 -3.62 37.75 -21.00
CA ASP A 290 -2.66 37.15 -21.94
C ASP A 290 -1.23 37.62 -21.66
N ARG A 291 -1.03 38.85 -21.15
CA ARG A 291 0.27 39.28 -20.62
C ARG A 291 0.64 38.54 -19.33
N LEU A 292 -0.28 38.40 -18.37
CA LEU A 292 -0.06 37.66 -17.13
C LEU A 292 0.22 36.18 -17.39
N VAL A 293 -0.51 35.52 -18.28
CA VAL A 293 -0.31 34.12 -18.69
C VAL A 293 0.97 33.94 -19.51
N ALA A 294 1.38 34.94 -20.30
CA ALA A 294 2.70 34.95 -20.94
C ALA A 294 3.85 35.21 -19.95
N THR A 295 3.62 35.97 -18.86
CA THR A 295 4.58 36.17 -17.76
C THR A 295 4.51 35.09 -16.66
N VAL A 296 3.45 34.28 -16.59
CA VAL A 296 3.30 33.06 -15.76
C VAL A 296 4.24 31.94 -16.25
N GLY A 297 4.99 32.18 -17.34
CA GLY A 297 6.26 31.49 -17.59
C GLY A 297 7.27 31.62 -16.44
N ALA A 298 7.06 32.55 -15.51
CA ALA A 298 7.79 32.74 -14.28
C ALA A 298 6.85 33.11 -13.12
N THR A 299 5.81 32.29 -12.83
CA THR A 299 5.31 32.28 -11.45
C THR A 299 6.48 31.83 -10.59
N GLU A 300 7.14 32.78 -9.93
CA GLU A 300 8.16 32.47 -8.95
C GLU A 300 7.54 31.52 -7.94
N THR A 301 8.00 30.28 -7.96
CA THR A 301 7.64 29.31 -6.94
C THR A 301 8.17 29.87 -5.63
N LEU A 302 7.27 30.39 -4.79
CA LEU A 302 7.63 30.91 -3.49
C LEU A 302 8.37 29.81 -2.73
N GLN A 303 9.52 30.15 -2.15
CA GLN A 303 10.27 29.17 -1.37
C GLN A 303 9.55 28.98 -0.05
N LEU A 304 9.21 27.74 0.28
CA LEU A 304 8.55 27.42 1.54
C LEU A 304 9.61 27.42 2.66
N GLN A 305 9.40 28.20 3.72
CA GLN A 305 10.31 28.24 4.87
C GLN A 305 10.28 26.93 5.68
N ASN A 306 11.23 26.81 6.62
CA ASN A 306 11.25 25.73 7.60
C ASN A 306 9.92 25.66 8.37
N LEU A 307 9.31 24.47 8.39
CA LEU A 307 8.07 24.23 9.11
C LEU A 307 8.37 23.95 10.58
N THR A 308 7.69 24.69 11.46
CA THR A 308 7.76 24.48 12.92
C THR A 308 6.43 23.91 13.39
N VAL A 309 6.48 22.71 13.95
CA VAL A 309 5.30 21.91 14.27
C VAL A 309 4.96 22.07 15.76
N GLN A 310 3.77 22.57 16.07
CA GLN A 310 3.27 22.80 17.44
C GLN A 310 2.07 21.90 17.76
N PRO A 311 1.89 21.45 19.02
CA PRO A 311 0.73 20.63 19.39
C PRO A 311 -0.59 21.38 19.17
N ALA A 312 -1.50 20.81 18.38
CA ALA A 312 -2.83 21.35 18.14
C ALA A 312 -3.91 20.61 18.92
N ILE A 313 -3.84 19.27 18.97
CA ILE A 313 -4.74 18.43 19.76
C ILE A 313 -3.88 17.42 20.54
N PRO A 314 -3.87 17.49 21.88
CA PRO A 314 -3.06 16.61 22.71
C PRO A 314 -3.61 15.17 22.74
N SER A 315 -2.78 14.23 23.20
CA SER A 315 -3.11 12.81 23.20
C SER A 315 -4.26 12.39 24.10
N LEU A 316 -4.38 13.05 25.26
CA LEU A 316 -5.47 12.82 26.21
C LEU A 316 -6.85 13.11 25.60
N GLU A 317 -6.87 13.90 24.52
CA GLU A 317 -8.04 14.39 23.85
C GLU A 317 -8.45 13.53 22.63
N LEU A 318 -7.62 12.57 22.25
CA LEU A 318 -7.85 11.60 21.18
C LEU A 318 -8.24 10.26 21.79
N GLU A 319 -9.54 10.04 21.96
CA GLU A 319 -10.08 8.85 22.63
C GLU A 319 -9.92 7.54 21.85
N SER A 320 -9.59 7.60 20.55
CA SER A 320 -9.54 6.41 19.70
C SER A 320 -8.43 6.50 18.66
N ALA A 321 -7.84 5.34 18.33
CA ALA A 321 -6.91 5.22 17.22
C ALA A 321 -7.57 5.60 15.89
N TRP A 322 -6.83 6.31 15.05
CA TRP A 322 -7.28 6.84 13.77
C TRP A 322 -6.24 6.54 12.68
N SER A 323 -6.65 6.62 11.41
CA SER A 323 -5.83 6.21 10.25
C SER A 323 -5.66 7.28 9.18
N SER A 324 -6.52 8.30 9.15
CA SER A 324 -6.46 9.44 8.24
C SER A 324 -7.15 10.63 8.90
N LEU A 325 -6.81 11.86 8.50
CA LEU A 325 -7.45 13.08 8.98
C LEU A 325 -7.77 14.01 7.81
N ALA A 326 -8.79 14.86 7.98
CA ALA A 326 -9.14 15.93 7.05
C ALA A 326 -9.71 17.14 7.81
N VAL A 327 -9.65 18.33 7.22
CA VAL A 327 -10.07 19.57 7.91
C VAL A 327 -11.24 20.24 7.17
N ILE A 328 -12.25 20.67 7.93
CA ILE A 328 -13.36 21.52 7.48
C ILE A 328 -13.01 22.95 7.84
N ARG A 329 -12.41 23.68 6.89
CA ARG A 329 -11.82 25.01 7.13
C ARG A 329 -12.86 26.02 7.59
N GLN A 330 -14.02 26.07 6.93
CA GLN A 330 -15.04 27.08 7.22
C GLN A 330 -15.65 26.95 8.63
N GLN A 331 -15.59 25.74 9.21
CA GLN A 331 -16.17 25.47 10.52
C GLN A 331 -15.12 25.35 11.64
N GLY A 332 -13.82 25.40 11.31
CA GLY A 332 -12.74 25.14 12.26
C GLY A 332 -12.89 23.76 12.91
N LYS A 333 -13.13 22.73 12.10
CA LYS A 333 -13.30 21.34 12.57
C LYS A 333 -12.35 20.40 11.87
N ILE A 334 -11.97 19.34 12.57
CA ILE A 334 -11.15 18.25 12.06
C ILE A 334 -11.96 16.96 12.07
N LEU A 335 -11.81 16.17 11.01
CA LEU A 335 -12.37 14.85 10.84
C LEU A 335 -11.27 13.81 11.00
N PHE A 336 -11.49 12.82 11.85
CA PHE A 336 -10.60 11.68 12.04
C PHE A 336 -11.27 10.42 11.52
N LEU A 337 -10.63 9.76 10.57
CA LEU A 337 -11.05 8.43 10.17
C LEU A 337 -10.58 7.41 11.21
N SER A 338 -11.48 6.64 11.79
CA SER A 338 -11.13 5.61 12.76
C SER A 338 -10.14 4.59 12.19
N ALA A 339 -9.39 3.92 13.06
CA ALA A 339 -8.41 2.91 12.64
C ALA A 339 -9.08 1.74 11.88
N ASP A 340 -10.30 1.34 12.24
CA ASP A 340 -11.09 0.33 11.52
C ASP A 340 -11.70 0.85 10.20
N GLY A 341 -11.63 2.16 9.94
CA GLY A 341 -12.18 2.86 8.79
C GLY A 341 -13.70 2.75 8.62
N GLN A 342 -14.44 2.52 9.71
CA GLN A 342 -15.91 2.40 9.69
C GLN A 342 -16.66 3.61 10.24
N LYS A 343 -15.97 4.57 10.84
CA LYS A 343 -16.56 5.79 11.38
C LYS A 343 -15.63 6.97 11.21
N ILE A 344 -16.21 8.16 11.13
CA ILE A 344 -15.46 9.42 11.08
C ILE A 344 -15.83 10.23 12.33
N LEU A 345 -14.83 10.60 13.11
CA LEU A 345 -14.99 11.42 14.30
C LEU A 345 -14.77 12.89 13.94
N GLU A 346 -15.78 13.72 14.11
CA GLU A 346 -15.70 15.17 13.98
C GLU A 346 -15.39 15.79 15.34
N LYS A 347 -14.40 16.68 15.36
CA LYS A 347 -14.00 17.44 16.55
C LYS A 347 -13.73 18.90 16.18
N SER A 348 -14.06 19.83 17.08
CA SER A 348 -13.66 21.22 16.88
C SER A 348 -12.14 21.39 17.09
N LEU A 349 -11.54 22.27 16.29
CA LEU A 349 -10.16 22.74 16.50
C LEU A 349 -10.07 23.74 17.66
N TYR A 350 -11.22 24.26 18.14
CA TYR A 350 -11.30 25.20 19.25
C TYR A 350 -11.60 24.46 20.56
N PRO A 351 -10.69 24.47 21.56
CA PRO A 351 -10.84 23.69 22.79
C PRO A 351 -12.10 24.01 23.60
N TRP A 352 -12.60 25.24 23.48
CA TRP A 352 -13.79 25.71 24.21
C TRP A 352 -15.12 25.26 23.58
N ILE A 353 -15.09 24.65 22.40
CA ILE A 353 -16.28 24.12 21.73
C ILE A 353 -16.26 22.59 21.87
N PRO A 354 -16.95 22.00 22.87
CA PRO A 354 -16.94 20.55 23.12
C PRO A 354 -17.74 19.73 22.09
N ALA A 355 -17.98 20.29 20.89
CA ALA A 355 -18.72 19.63 19.84
C ALA A 355 -17.92 18.44 19.31
N LYS A 356 -18.33 17.25 19.74
CA LYS A 356 -17.88 15.96 19.24
C LYS A 356 -19.05 15.28 18.55
N ARG A 357 -18.87 14.90 17.29
CA ARG A 357 -19.87 14.15 16.54
C ARG A 357 -19.22 12.93 15.92
N THR A 358 -19.92 11.80 15.92
CA THR A 358 -19.44 10.57 15.28
C THR A 358 -20.33 10.26 14.09
N TRP A 359 -19.73 10.24 12.91
CA TRP A 359 -20.39 9.90 11.67
C TRP A 359 -20.19 8.42 11.37
N ARG A 360 -21.29 7.66 11.27
CA ARG A 360 -21.25 6.25 10.88
C ARG A 360 -21.35 6.11 9.37
N LEU A 361 -20.70 5.12 8.77
CA LEU A 361 -20.93 4.84 7.35
C LEU A 361 -22.32 4.22 7.17
N GLY A 362 -23.04 4.72 6.18
CA GLY A 362 -24.37 4.21 5.84
C GLY A 362 -24.30 2.74 5.38
N PRO A 363 -25.40 1.97 5.55
CA PRO A 363 -25.45 0.55 5.21
C PRO A 363 -25.26 0.23 3.72
N THR A 364 -25.31 1.25 2.84
CA THR A 364 -25.08 1.16 1.39
C THR A 364 -23.59 1.04 1.02
N LEU A 365 -22.69 1.18 1.99
CA LEU A 365 -21.28 0.77 1.90
C LEU A 365 -21.02 -0.51 2.72
N PRO A 366 -21.78 -1.60 2.54
CA PRO A 366 -21.68 -2.75 3.43
C PRO A 366 -20.29 -3.38 3.28
N HIS A 367 -19.61 -3.57 4.41
CA HIS A 367 -18.32 -4.25 4.55
C HIS A 367 -17.10 -3.57 3.88
N LYS A 368 -17.20 -2.29 3.52
CA LYS A 368 -16.04 -1.54 3.00
C LYS A 368 -15.40 -0.71 4.10
N ARG A 369 -14.10 -0.90 4.28
CA ARG A 369 -13.28 -0.06 5.13
C ARG A 369 -12.80 1.15 4.34
N LEU A 370 -12.95 2.35 4.89
CA LEU A 370 -12.29 3.53 4.32
C LEU A 370 -10.79 3.51 4.69
N LEU A 371 -9.96 4.02 3.79
CA LEU A 371 -8.51 4.08 3.94
C LEU A 371 -7.99 5.51 4.04
N ALA A 372 -8.66 6.45 3.38
CA ALA A 372 -8.29 7.85 3.33
C ALA A 372 -9.55 8.70 3.13
N ILE A 373 -9.54 9.91 3.70
CA ILE A 373 -10.62 10.89 3.56
C ILE A 373 -10.06 12.25 3.15
N ALA A 374 -10.86 13.02 2.43
CA ALA A 374 -10.64 14.43 2.13
C ALA A 374 -11.96 15.18 2.24
N VAL A 375 -11.92 16.44 2.64
CA VAL A 375 -13.12 17.29 2.77
C VAL A 375 -13.25 18.15 1.53
N VAL A 376 -14.50 18.33 1.10
CA VAL A 376 -14.89 19.25 0.04
C VAL A 376 -15.90 20.23 0.61
N GLU A 377 -15.69 21.53 0.42
CA GLU A 377 -16.55 22.59 0.95
C GLU A 377 -17.23 23.40 -0.16
N GLY A 378 -18.27 24.16 0.21
CA GLY A 378 -18.90 25.15 -0.67
C GLY A 378 -19.71 24.52 -1.81
N ARG A 379 -19.57 25.05 -3.04
CA ARG A 379 -20.36 24.62 -4.19
C ARG A 379 -20.12 23.17 -4.58
N HIS A 380 -18.93 22.65 -4.34
CA HIS A 380 -18.61 21.26 -4.66
C HIS A 380 -19.26 20.27 -3.68
N ALA A 381 -19.62 20.72 -2.47
CA ALA A 381 -20.47 19.98 -1.55
C ALA A 381 -21.98 20.06 -1.93
N ALA A 382 -22.36 20.86 -2.93
CA ALA A 382 -23.76 21.03 -3.33
C ALA A 382 -24.38 19.74 -3.89
N THR A 383 -23.59 18.74 -4.27
CA THR A 383 -24.07 17.37 -4.58
C THR A 383 -24.90 16.78 -3.44
N CYS A 384 -24.63 17.15 -2.19
CA CYS A 384 -25.42 16.74 -1.02
C CYS A 384 -26.75 17.52 -0.86
N THR A 385 -26.99 18.58 -1.62
CA THR A 385 -28.15 19.49 -1.42
C THR A 385 -29.33 19.23 -2.36
N ARG A 386 -29.30 18.14 -3.14
CA ARG A 386 -30.39 17.80 -4.06
C ARG A 386 -31.70 17.63 -3.30
N ARG A 387 -32.76 18.30 -3.75
CA ARG A 387 -34.11 18.17 -3.16
C ARG A 387 -34.52 16.69 -3.16
N HIS A 388 -35.07 16.21 -2.03
CA HIS A 388 -35.52 14.83 -1.80
C HIS A 388 -34.44 13.75 -1.58
N SER A 389 -33.17 14.13 -1.40
CA SER A 389 -32.09 13.15 -1.21
C SER A 389 -32.00 12.54 0.20
N GLY A 390 -32.65 13.16 1.20
CA GLY A 390 -32.50 12.78 2.61
C GLY A 390 -31.16 13.20 3.25
N PHE A 391 -30.32 13.93 2.50
CA PHE A 391 -29.06 14.48 3.00
C PHE A 391 -29.25 15.86 3.64
N VAL A 392 -28.39 16.17 4.60
CA VAL A 392 -28.36 17.47 5.28
C VAL A 392 -27.32 18.35 4.61
N ASN A 393 -27.70 19.58 4.29
CA ASN A 393 -26.74 20.57 3.82
C ASN A 393 -25.87 21.06 4.98
N MET A 394 -24.73 20.40 5.17
CA MET A 394 -23.73 20.79 6.16
C MET A 394 -22.72 21.81 5.63
N GLY A 395 -22.82 22.21 4.35
CA GLY A 395 -21.82 23.04 3.66
C GLY A 395 -20.54 22.31 3.26
N TRP A 396 -20.43 21.01 3.59
CA TRP A 396 -19.31 20.15 3.27
C TRP A 396 -19.75 18.73 2.90
N ALA A 397 -18.88 18.02 2.18
CA ALA A 397 -18.96 16.61 1.84
C ALA A 397 -17.59 15.95 2.08
N VAL A 398 -17.55 14.62 2.14
CA VAL A 398 -16.29 13.86 2.29
C VAL A 398 -16.04 13.05 1.04
N ILE A 399 -14.89 13.21 0.39
CA ILE A 399 -14.40 12.23 -0.57
C ILE A 399 -13.61 11.17 0.21
N ALA A 400 -13.87 9.90 -0.05
CA ALA A 400 -13.22 8.80 0.65
C ALA A 400 -12.73 7.71 -0.30
N ALA A 401 -11.56 7.15 0.02
CA ALA A 401 -11.05 5.94 -0.61
C ALA A 401 -11.46 4.73 0.19
N THR A 402 -11.96 3.70 -0.49
CA THR A 402 -12.26 2.40 0.09
C THR A 402 -11.09 1.44 -0.07
N ASP A 403 -11.02 0.43 0.79
CA ASP A 403 -10.13 -0.73 0.70
C ASP A 403 -10.23 -1.49 -0.64
N SER A 404 -11.36 -1.36 -1.33
CA SER A 404 -11.59 -1.90 -2.66
C SER A 404 -10.98 -1.08 -3.81
N GLY A 405 -10.32 0.05 -3.52
CA GLY A 405 -9.72 0.93 -4.53
C GLY A 405 -10.73 1.84 -5.24
N GLN A 406 -11.89 2.09 -4.63
CA GLN A 406 -12.89 3.02 -5.14
C GLN A 406 -12.80 4.35 -4.38
N VAL A 407 -12.99 5.45 -5.10
CA VAL A 407 -13.13 6.79 -4.55
C VAL A 407 -14.60 7.21 -4.66
N VAL A 408 -15.21 7.55 -3.53
CA VAL A 408 -16.64 7.88 -3.42
C VAL A 408 -16.82 9.21 -2.70
N THR A 409 -17.85 9.96 -3.08
CA THR A 409 -18.31 11.13 -2.34
C THR A 409 -19.40 10.71 -1.36
N LEU A 410 -19.19 11.03 -0.08
CA LEU A 410 -20.05 10.75 1.04
C LEU A 410 -20.75 12.03 1.49
N CYS A 411 -22.07 11.97 1.60
CA CYS A 411 -22.90 13.07 2.08
C CYS A 411 -23.46 12.78 3.48
N PRO A 412 -23.46 13.78 4.37
CA PRO A 412 -24.03 13.65 5.71
C PRO A 412 -25.56 13.57 5.66
N THR A 413 -26.13 12.73 6.53
CA THR A 413 -27.58 12.64 6.77
C THR A 413 -27.94 13.24 8.13
N GLN A 414 -29.25 13.36 8.40
CA GLN A 414 -29.77 13.83 9.69
C GLN A 414 -29.58 12.82 10.84
N TYR A 415 -29.17 11.58 10.52
CA TYR A 415 -28.98 10.50 11.49
C TYR A 415 -27.52 10.30 11.88
N ASP A 416 -26.67 11.32 11.66
CA ASP A 416 -25.22 11.24 11.83
C ASP A 416 -24.59 10.07 11.03
N GLU A 417 -25.11 9.83 9.82
CA GLU A 417 -24.56 8.85 8.89
C GLU A 417 -23.97 9.54 7.65
N LEU A 418 -22.95 8.91 7.06
CA LEU A 418 -22.34 9.30 5.80
C LEU A 418 -22.69 8.26 4.73
N HIS A 419 -23.47 8.67 3.75
CA HIS A 419 -23.92 7.79 2.66
C HIS A 419 -23.21 8.12 1.36
N PRO A 420 -22.81 7.12 0.56
CA PRO A 420 -22.25 7.34 -0.76
C PRO A 420 -23.32 7.91 -1.70
N VAL A 421 -22.96 8.97 -2.41
CA VAL A 421 -23.83 9.60 -3.42
C VAL A 421 -23.29 9.40 -4.82
N GLU A 422 -21.96 9.48 -4.95
CA GLU A 422 -21.29 9.41 -6.25
C GLU A 422 -20.00 8.60 -6.13
N MET A 423 -19.69 7.81 -7.15
CA MET A 423 -18.40 7.14 -7.29
C MET A 423 -17.59 7.90 -8.34
N LEU A 424 -16.49 8.52 -7.91
CA LEU A 424 -15.62 9.32 -8.77
C LEU A 424 -14.67 8.42 -9.58
N LEU A 425 -14.11 7.40 -8.94
CA LEU A 425 -13.11 6.51 -9.51
C LEU A 425 -13.25 5.08 -8.97
N SER A 426 -12.90 4.10 -9.79
CA SER A 426 -12.71 2.70 -9.38
C SER A 426 -11.43 2.15 -10.01
N LEU A 427 -10.34 2.08 -9.23
CA LEU A 427 -9.07 1.47 -9.67
C LEU A 427 -9.21 -0.05 -9.89
N ARG A 428 -10.21 -0.66 -9.26
CA ARG A 428 -10.58 -2.06 -9.45
C ARG A 428 -11.44 -2.22 -10.71
N ARG A 429 -10.94 -1.84 -11.89
CA ARG A 429 -11.62 -2.21 -13.14
C ARG A 429 -11.57 -3.73 -13.27
N ARG A 430 -12.77 -4.34 -13.27
CA ARG A 430 -12.99 -5.75 -13.57
C ARG A 430 -12.59 -5.97 -15.03
N SER A 431 -11.60 -6.84 -15.24
CA SER A 431 -11.31 -7.53 -16.50
C SER A 431 -10.32 -6.87 -17.50
N VAL A 432 -9.27 -7.65 -17.83
CA VAL A 432 -8.54 -7.78 -19.11
C VAL A 432 -7.75 -6.58 -19.69
N ALA A 433 -7.61 -5.45 -19.00
CA ALA A 433 -6.56 -4.50 -19.40
C ALA A 433 -5.19 -5.15 -19.12
N GLY A 434 -4.40 -5.45 -20.17
CA GLY A 434 -3.11 -6.16 -20.13
C GLY A 434 -1.97 -5.47 -19.36
N THR A 435 -2.31 -4.63 -18.39
CA THR A 435 -1.41 -3.84 -17.53
C THR A 435 -1.62 -4.14 -16.05
N VAL A 436 -2.26 -5.26 -15.69
CA VAL A 436 -2.06 -5.82 -14.35
C VAL A 436 -0.63 -6.35 -14.31
N VAL A 437 0.29 -5.54 -13.81
CA VAL A 437 1.69 -5.95 -13.59
C VAL A 437 1.66 -7.03 -12.51
N GLU A 438 1.63 -8.28 -12.94
CA GLU A 438 1.83 -9.42 -12.07
C GLU A 438 3.27 -9.35 -11.57
N ILE A 439 3.45 -9.17 -10.26
CA ILE A 439 4.77 -9.33 -9.66
C ILE A 439 4.99 -10.83 -9.56
N ILE A 440 5.95 -11.31 -10.34
CA ILE A 440 6.51 -12.64 -10.17
C ILE A 440 7.54 -12.52 -9.07
N ASP A 441 7.21 -13.06 -7.90
CA ASP A 441 8.19 -13.20 -6.82
C ASP A 441 9.37 -14.03 -7.34
N SER A 442 10.57 -13.44 -7.33
CA SER A 442 11.80 -14.03 -7.89
C SER A 442 12.19 -15.35 -7.20
N HIS A 443 11.78 -15.57 -5.96
CA HIS A 443 12.12 -16.77 -5.20
C HIS A 443 11.05 -17.85 -5.30
N THR A 444 9.77 -17.45 -5.37
CA THR A 444 8.66 -18.44 -5.37
C THR A 444 8.06 -18.69 -6.74
N GLY A 445 8.35 -17.84 -7.73
CA GLY A 445 7.67 -17.79 -9.02
C GLY A 445 6.17 -17.47 -8.89
N SER A 446 5.70 -17.07 -7.70
CA SER A 446 4.28 -16.83 -7.47
C SER A 446 3.89 -15.46 -8.01
N LYS A 447 2.85 -15.46 -8.84
CA LYS A 447 2.24 -14.24 -9.35
C LYS A 447 1.28 -13.72 -8.30
N SER A 448 1.63 -12.60 -7.68
CA SER A 448 0.69 -11.88 -6.82
C SER A 448 0.23 -10.61 -7.54
N PRO A 449 -1.08 -10.33 -7.59
CA PRO A 449 -1.55 -9.07 -8.16
C PRO A 449 -1.05 -7.93 -7.28
N ARG A 450 -0.29 -7.01 -7.87
CA ARG A 450 0.18 -5.82 -7.17
C ARG A 450 -1.02 -5.01 -6.70
N ARG A 451 -1.28 -5.03 -5.39
CA ARG A 451 -2.41 -4.28 -4.83
C ARG A 451 -1.99 -2.83 -4.63
N GLN A 452 -2.63 -1.95 -5.36
CA GLN A 452 -2.50 -0.51 -5.17
C GLN A 452 -3.54 -0.03 -4.17
N ARG A 453 -3.07 0.67 -3.14
CA ARG A 453 -3.86 1.24 -2.06
C ARG A 453 -3.89 2.76 -2.21
N ILE A 454 -5.07 3.37 -2.22
CA ILE A 454 -5.18 4.84 -2.14
C ILE A 454 -5.02 5.24 -0.67
N ILE A 455 -4.03 6.09 -0.38
CA ILE A 455 -3.72 6.56 0.97
C ILE A 455 -3.96 8.05 1.15
N GLY A 456 -4.04 8.84 0.08
CA GLY A 456 -4.37 10.27 0.15
C GLY A 456 -5.11 10.74 -1.09
N MET A 457 -5.86 11.83 -0.96
CA MET A 457 -6.55 12.45 -2.09
C MET A 457 -6.82 13.93 -1.81
N VAL A 458 -6.86 14.72 -2.87
CA VAL A 458 -7.29 16.14 -2.88
C VAL A 458 -8.03 16.37 -4.19
N ALA A 459 -9.23 16.93 -4.12
CA ALA A 459 -9.96 17.34 -5.31
C ALA A 459 -9.71 18.81 -5.59
N ASP A 460 -9.14 19.12 -6.75
CA ASP A 460 -9.04 20.46 -7.29
C ASP A 460 -10.11 20.63 -8.36
N TYR A 461 -11.30 21.02 -7.92
CA TYR A 461 -12.44 21.24 -8.80
C TYR A 461 -12.27 22.48 -9.68
N GLY A 462 -11.35 23.41 -9.36
CA GLY A 462 -11.05 24.52 -10.26
C GLY A 462 -10.41 24.04 -11.56
N LEU A 463 -9.78 22.87 -11.52
CA LEU A 463 -9.14 22.21 -12.65
C LEU A 463 -9.87 20.95 -13.11
N ASP A 464 -10.98 20.59 -12.47
CA ASP A 464 -11.66 19.30 -12.64
C ASP A 464 -10.71 18.09 -12.53
N VAL A 465 -9.77 18.14 -11.58
CA VAL A 465 -8.85 17.01 -11.32
C VAL A 465 -8.93 16.50 -9.89
N LEU A 466 -8.67 15.22 -9.73
CA LEU A 466 -8.50 14.55 -8.46
C LEU A 466 -7.06 14.06 -8.34
N TRP A 467 -6.31 14.65 -7.41
CA TRP A 467 -4.99 14.20 -7.02
C TRP A 467 -5.13 13.01 -6.09
N ILE A 468 -4.36 11.95 -6.35
CA ILE A 468 -4.42 10.70 -5.60
C ILE A 468 -3.02 10.30 -5.19
N LEU A 469 -2.78 10.18 -3.89
CA LEU A 469 -1.59 9.53 -3.37
C LEU A 469 -1.90 8.05 -3.20
N SER A 470 -1.18 7.22 -3.93
CA SER A 470 -1.34 5.77 -3.87
C SER A 470 -0.05 5.09 -3.49
N GLN A 471 -0.17 3.92 -2.87
CA GLN A 471 0.94 3.12 -2.40
C GLN A 471 0.71 1.66 -2.75
N THR A 472 1.73 1.00 -3.27
CA THR A 472 1.69 -0.42 -3.59
C THR A 472 1.96 -1.28 -2.34
N SER A 473 1.68 -2.58 -2.43
CA SER A 473 2.01 -3.54 -1.36
C SER A 473 3.48 -3.55 -0.96
N ASP A 474 4.36 -3.13 -1.87
CA ASP A 474 5.82 -3.15 -1.70
C ASP A 474 6.33 -1.86 -1.04
N GLY A 475 5.42 -0.94 -0.68
CA GLY A 475 5.75 0.35 -0.07
C GLY A 475 5.98 1.48 -1.07
N ASP A 476 6.15 1.18 -2.36
CA ASP A 476 6.34 2.20 -3.39
C ASP A 476 5.12 3.12 -3.48
N GLY A 477 5.35 4.43 -3.41
CA GLY A 477 4.33 5.46 -3.57
C GLY A 477 4.31 6.03 -4.98
N GLU A 478 3.15 6.52 -5.40
CA GLU A 478 3.00 7.34 -6.60
C GLU A 478 1.88 8.35 -6.42
N VAL A 479 2.04 9.54 -7.00
CA VAL A 479 0.99 10.56 -7.11
C VAL A 479 0.36 10.42 -8.49
N LEU A 480 -0.96 10.28 -8.54
CA LEU A 480 -1.74 10.22 -9.78
C LEU A 480 -2.59 11.48 -9.92
N VAL A 481 -2.78 11.92 -11.16
CA VAL A 481 -3.82 12.89 -11.52
C VAL A 481 -4.90 12.16 -12.27
N PHE A 482 -6.11 12.20 -11.72
CA PHE A 482 -7.30 11.69 -12.36
C PHE A 482 -8.14 12.85 -12.86
N ASP A 483 -8.46 12.86 -14.15
CA ASP A 483 -9.32 13.87 -14.75
C ASP A 483 -10.78 13.49 -14.50
N LEU A 484 -11.53 14.36 -13.80
CA LEU A 484 -12.91 14.11 -13.39
C LEU A 484 -13.88 14.12 -14.58
N GLN A 485 -13.54 14.80 -15.68
CA GLN A 485 -14.36 14.85 -16.89
C GLN A 485 -14.17 13.60 -17.75
N THR A 486 -12.91 13.27 -18.06
CA THR A 486 -12.59 12.11 -18.91
C THR A 486 -12.69 10.78 -18.15
N ARG A 487 -12.61 10.83 -16.82
CA ARG A 487 -12.60 9.67 -15.91
C ARG A 487 -11.45 8.71 -16.17
N ASP A 488 -10.32 9.26 -16.59
CA ASP A 488 -9.07 8.53 -16.83
C ASP A 488 -7.90 9.16 -16.07
N ILE A 489 -6.84 8.36 -15.90
CA ILE A 489 -5.59 8.82 -15.29
C ILE A 489 -4.84 9.65 -16.33
N ALA A 490 -4.71 10.94 -16.06
CA ALA A 490 -4.02 11.87 -16.95
C ALA A 490 -2.49 11.74 -16.83
N HIS A 491 -1.99 11.52 -15.61
CA HIS A 491 -0.56 11.43 -15.36
C HIS A 491 -0.24 10.71 -14.02
N ASN A 492 0.98 10.19 -13.91
CA ASN A 492 1.52 9.58 -12.70
C ASN A 492 2.96 10.04 -12.43
N TRP A 493 3.29 10.26 -11.16
CA TRP A 493 4.64 10.58 -10.70
C TRP A 493 5.08 9.53 -9.67
N PRO A 494 6.06 8.67 -9.99
CA PRO A 494 6.61 7.75 -9.02
C PRO A 494 7.29 8.54 -7.89
N LEU A 495 7.06 8.11 -6.66
CA LEU A 495 7.70 8.69 -5.49
C LEU A 495 8.94 7.88 -5.11
N PRO A 496 9.91 8.50 -4.40
CA PRO A 496 11.10 7.81 -3.95
C PRO A 496 10.76 6.54 -3.14
N SER A 497 11.42 5.44 -3.48
CA SER A 497 11.30 4.14 -2.80
C SER A 497 11.91 4.16 -1.38
N GLY A 498 11.68 3.12 -0.58
CA GLY A 498 12.25 3.02 0.78
C GLY A 498 11.65 4.02 1.79
N ARG A 499 10.46 4.54 1.49
CA ARG A 499 9.69 5.42 2.37
C ARG A 499 8.30 4.85 2.59
N TRP A 500 7.82 5.01 3.81
CA TRP A 500 6.43 4.80 4.16
C TRP A 500 5.67 6.12 3.98
N TRP A 501 4.88 6.21 2.90
CA TRP A 501 4.06 7.38 2.61
C TRP A 501 2.83 7.42 3.53
N VAL A 502 2.54 8.61 4.02
CA VAL A 502 1.56 8.83 5.07
C VAL A 502 0.20 9.19 4.47
N PRO A 503 -0.92 8.70 5.03
CA PRO A 503 -2.24 9.04 4.56
C PRO A 503 -2.55 10.53 4.50
N GLY A 504 -3.19 10.96 3.41
CA GLY A 504 -3.59 12.34 3.17
C GLY A 504 -2.69 13.09 2.19
N LEU A 505 -3.18 14.24 1.77
CA LEU A 505 -2.54 15.18 0.85
C LEU A 505 -2.90 16.59 1.34
N CYS A 506 -1.92 17.49 1.35
CA CYS A 506 -2.16 18.89 1.66
C CYS A 506 -2.04 19.70 0.37
N ASP A 507 -3.13 20.34 -0.05
CA ASP A 507 -3.11 21.32 -1.13
C ASP A 507 -2.59 22.67 -0.62
N LEU A 508 -1.62 23.25 -1.31
CA LEU A 508 -1.09 24.60 -1.02
C LEU A 508 -1.79 25.69 -1.84
N GLY A 509 -2.79 25.31 -2.62
CA GLY A 509 -3.54 26.19 -3.50
C GLY A 509 -2.96 26.29 -4.91
N PRO A 510 -3.60 27.10 -5.77
CA PRO A 510 -3.30 27.14 -7.19
C PRO A 510 -1.83 27.43 -7.50
N GLY A 511 -1.16 26.47 -8.15
CA GLY A 511 0.23 26.61 -8.61
C GLY A 511 1.31 26.47 -7.53
N GLN A 512 0.94 26.32 -6.25
CA GLN A 512 1.92 26.15 -5.16
C GLN A 512 2.32 24.69 -4.91
N GLY A 513 1.57 23.74 -5.48
CA GLY A 513 1.80 22.31 -5.35
C GLY A 513 1.09 21.72 -4.14
N MET A 514 1.60 20.59 -3.67
CA MET A 514 1.07 19.87 -2.52
C MET A 514 2.16 19.50 -1.54
N LEU A 515 1.81 19.25 -0.28
CA LEU A 515 2.68 18.60 0.69
C LEU A 515 2.30 17.14 0.90
N LEU A 516 3.32 16.29 0.98
CA LEU A 516 3.25 14.87 1.25
C LEU A 516 3.99 14.57 2.56
N GLY A 517 3.42 13.71 3.39
CA GLY A 517 4.11 13.16 4.56
C GLY A 517 4.76 11.81 4.23
N ALA A 518 5.96 11.58 4.75
CA ALA A 518 6.63 10.29 4.64
C ALA A 518 7.44 9.98 5.91
N ALA A 519 7.79 8.70 6.09
CA ALA A 519 8.77 8.27 7.07
C ALA A 519 9.78 7.32 6.38
N ALA A 520 11.07 7.51 6.65
CA ALA A 520 12.09 6.60 6.11
C ALA A 520 11.89 5.17 6.66
N ASP A 521 11.92 4.16 5.78
CA ASP A 521 11.70 2.74 6.13
C ASP A 521 12.94 2.07 6.76
N THR A 522 14.06 2.79 6.83
CA THR A 522 15.31 2.27 7.39
C THR A 522 15.25 2.16 8.92
N LYS A 523 15.62 0.96 9.44
CA LYS A 523 15.44 0.49 10.83
C LYS A 523 15.70 1.51 11.96
N ARG A 524 14.86 1.43 12.99
CA ARG A 524 14.88 2.03 14.35
C ARG A 524 14.77 3.56 14.49
N HIS A 525 15.20 4.34 13.51
CA HIS A 525 15.03 5.80 13.52
C HIS A 525 14.37 6.26 12.23
N ALA A 526 13.08 5.93 12.07
CA ALA A 526 12.27 6.44 10.99
C ALA A 526 12.26 7.97 11.09
N GLY A 527 13.05 8.63 10.25
CA GLY A 527 13.07 10.07 10.14
C GLY A 527 11.78 10.50 9.46
N ALA A 528 10.97 11.29 10.16
CA ALA A 528 9.82 11.94 9.57
C ALA A 528 10.29 12.92 8.48
N GLU A 529 9.57 12.95 7.37
CA GLU A 529 9.88 13.77 6.22
C GLU A 529 8.61 14.45 5.71
N ILE A 530 8.74 15.73 5.34
CA ILE A 530 7.74 16.43 4.54
C ILE A 530 8.36 16.66 3.16
N TRP A 531 7.59 16.36 2.13
CA TRP A 531 7.98 16.56 0.75
C TRP A 531 7.02 17.54 0.10
N ARG A 532 7.55 18.53 -0.60
CA ARG A 532 6.79 19.40 -1.48
C ARG A 532 6.76 18.78 -2.87
N PHE A 533 5.56 18.63 -3.40
CA PHE A 533 5.29 18.11 -4.72
C PHE A 533 4.76 19.23 -5.63
N LEU A 534 5.55 19.60 -6.63
CA LEU A 534 5.28 20.62 -7.64
C LEU A 534 5.14 19.93 -9.01
N PRO A 535 3.92 19.58 -9.44
CA PRO A 535 3.73 18.87 -10.70
C PRO A 535 4.17 19.75 -11.87
N VAL A 536 5.22 19.33 -12.59
CA VAL A 536 5.62 19.98 -13.84
C VAL A 536 4.69 19.48 -14.95
N LEU A 537 3.49 20.06 -15.04
CA LEU A 537 2.57 19.74 -16.13
C LEU A 537 3.19 20.14 -17.47
N GLY A 538 3.35 19.17 -18.37
CA GLY A 538 3.91 19.38 -19.70
C GLY A 538 3.18 20.49 -20.49
N ARG A 539 3.87 21.12 -21.45
CA ARG A 539 3.37 22.29 -22.20
C ARG A 539 1.96 22.14 -22.79
N ARG A 540 1.54 20.91 -23.16
CA ARG A 540 0.18 20.63 -23.66
C ARG A 540 -0.89 20.82 -22.59
N HIS A 541 -0.67 20.35 -21.37
CA HIS A 541 -1.62 20.54 -20.27
C HIS A 541 -1.59 21.96 -19.72
N ARG A 542 -0.45 22.66 -19.74
CA ARG A 542 -0.42 24.12 -19.47
C ARG A 542 -1.34 24.90 -20.40
N ARG A 543 -1.51 24.48 -21.67
CA ARG A 543 -2.46 25.11 -22.60
C ARG A 543 -3.92 24.82 -22.27
N ALA A 544 -4.23 23.64 -21.71
CA ALA A 544 -5.56 23.33 -21.21
C ALA A 544 -5.86 24.11 -19.91
N TYR A 545 -4.88 24.14 -18.98
CA TYR A 545 -4.89 24.93 -17.75
C TYR A 545 -5.14 26.42 -18.01
N THR A 546 -4.50 26.97 -19.04
CA THR A 546 -4.67 28.38 -19.45
C THR A 546 -5.94 28.64 -20.27
N ARG A 547 -6.61 27.60 -20.78
CA ARG A 547 -7.86 27.69 -21.55
C ARG A 547 -9.12 27.34 -20.75
N ALA A 548 -9.01 27.07 -19.45
CA ALA A 548 -10.18 26.94 -18.59
C ALA A 548 -11.11 28.17 -18.78
N PRO A 549 -12.43 27.96 -19.01
CA PRO A 549 -13.34 29.03 -19.40
C PRO A 549 -13.35 30.16 -18.37
N ASP A 550 -13.41 31.41 -18.83
CA ASP A 550 -13.32 32.62 -17.99
C ASP A 550 -14.41 32.72 -16.90
N GLU A 551 -15.50 31.94 -17.03
CA GLU A 551 -16.52 31.80 -15.97
C GLU A 551 -15.94 31.18 -14.69
N HIS A 552 -14.91 30.33 -14.76
CA HIS A 552 -14.24 29.77 -13.59
C HIS A 552 -13.27 30.76 -12.90
N ARG A 553 -12.83 31.81 -13.60
CA ARG A 553 -11.86 32.80 -13.08
C ARG A 553 -12.50 33.95 -12.32
N GLN A 554 -13.77 34.25 -12.58
CA GLN A 554 -14.49 35.30 -11.84
C GLN A 554 -14.90 34.88 -10.42
N TYR A 555 -14.83 33.58 -10.09
CA TYR A 555 -15.26 33.06 -8.78
C TYR A 555 -14.15 32.87 -7.73
N LEU A 556 -12.90 33.18 -8.06
CA LEU A 556 -11.79 33.19 -7.09
C LEU A 556 -11.64 34.53 -6.35
N LEU A 557 -12.50 35.51 -6.64
CA LEU A 557 -12.49 36.86 -6.05
C LEU A 557 -13.84 37.26 -5.44
N SER A 558 -14.66 36.27 -5.07
CA SER A 558 -15.87 36.41 -4.25
C SER A 558 -15.85 35.36 -3.15
#